data_AF-A0A0G3EJC4-F1
#
_entry.id   AF-A0A0G3EJC4-F1
#
_cell.length_a   1.000
_cell.length_b   1.000
_cell.length_c   1.000
_cell.angle_alpha   90.00
_cell.angle_beta   90.00
_cell.angle_gamma   90.00
#
_symmetry.space_group_name_H-M   'P 1'
#
loop_
_entity.id
_entity.type
_entity.pdbx_description
1 polymer ?
#
loop_
_entity_poly.entity_id
_entity_poly.type
_entity_poly.pdbx_seq_one_letter_code
_entity_poly.pdbx_strand_id
1 'polypeptide(L)'
;MIHAMPIIAIDGPAASGKSTVARKTAMELQFLYVDSGSLYRGVTWSALEAGADPADARQIMRVVRRSDWRFFVEEGAVRFSVDGRRPGDALRGPEVRAHVSDIAAVTAVRRWVNRRLRRLRRLGPLVMEGRDIGSVVFPRTPLKFFLNASPEARAQRRAKELLARGEEGEAHRVLEELEQRDQRDSTRRAAPLRVPRGAIEIDNTALSVQEEVETILRRVHEGTGIEYEPWCRPGVYFFSRALFCGFLRCWNAFRASGAEHVPQRGGCIIAANHASFLDPPVLGSGVKGRVVHFMARHTLFKPGFPKWWMESVGVIAVKRGEADRAALKSAISCLKAGAVIGMFPEGTRTRDGKLQEPRGGVGFIAARSGVPVVPAYISGTRQAYPRGAKGIRPKPVRIRYGAPIPPAELKPDKRGKEGYAEVGRKVMARIAELAPPDA
;
A
#
# COMPACT_ATOMS: atom_id res chain seq x y z
N MET A 1 -21.90 4.43 9.32
CA MET A 1 -20.75 4.90 10.12
C MET A 1 -19.78 5.63 9.19
N ILE A 2 -19.58 6.94 9.38
CA ILE A 2 -18.55 7.71 8.66
C ILE A 2 -17.21 7.15 9.13
N HIS A 3 -16.55 6.34 8.30
CA HIS A 3 -15.23 5.81 8.62
C HIS A 3 -14.29 7.01 8.78
N ALA A 4 -13.78 7.23 10.00
CA ALA A 4 -12.75 8.23 10.23
C ALA A 4 -11.57 7.89 9.32
N MET A 5 -11.08 8.86 8.54
CA MET A 5 -9.96 8.63 7.63
C MET A 5 -8.77 8.06 8.40
N PRO A 6 -8.19 6.93 7.97
CA PRO A 6 -7.18 6.23 8.74
C PRO A 6 -5.90 7.05 8.84
N ILE A 7 -5.36 7.12 10.06
CA ILE A 7 -4.10 7.82 10.38
C ILE A 7 -3.18 6.81 11.04
N ILE A 8 -2.07 6.48 10.41
CA ILE A 8 -1.04 5.64 10.99
C ILE A 8 0.01 6.54 11.60
N ALA A 9 0.18 6.45 12.93
CA ALA A 9 1.22 7.16 13.65
C ALA A 9 2.45 6.26 13.82
N ILE A 10 3.63 6.73 13.40
CA ILE A 10 4.90 6.03 13.59
C ILE A 10 5.84 6.94 14.39
N ASP A 11 5.99 6.66 15.68
CA ASP A 11 6.84 7.40 16.61
C ASP A 11 8.14 6.65 16.92
N GLY A 12 9.12 7.34 17.50
CA GLY A 12 10.39 6.73 17.96
C GLY A 12 11.58 7.70 18.03
N PRO A 13 12.73 7.25 18.59
CA PRO A 13 13.92 8.05 18.82
C PRO A 13 14.65 8.44 17.53
N ALA A 14 15.65 9.34 17.59
CA ALA A 14 16.38 9.71 16.36
C ALA A 14 17.10 8.50 15.76
N ALA A 15 17.26 8.48 14.43
CA ALA A 15 17.95 7.41 13.71
C ALA A 15 17.36 5.98 13.88
N SER A 16 16.11 5.85 14.35
CA SER A 16 15.43 4.54 14.46
C SER A 16 14.84 4.00 13.13
N GLY A 17 15.07 4.64 11.98
CA GLY A 17 14.58 4.16 10.67
C GLY A 17 13.16 4.59 10.28
N LYS A 18 12.45 5.34 11.15
CA LYS A 18 11.06 5.82 10.94
C LYS A 18 10.79 6.39 9.56
N SER A 19 11.62 7.31 9.06
CA SER A 19 11.34 7.99 7.79
C SER A 19 11.29 7.02 6.63
N THR A 20 12.18 6.03 6.62
CA THR A 20 12.24 5.01 5.58
C THR A 20 11.04 4.08 5.68
N VAL A 21 10.75 3.59 6.89
CA VAL A 21 9.63 2.66 7.16
C VAL A 21 8.28 3.33 6.89
N ALA A 22 8.08 4.56 7.37
CA ALA A 22 6.86 5.33 7.17
C ALA A 22 6.62 5.65 5.70
N ARG A 23 7.65 6.04 4.94
CA ARG A 23 7.53 6.30 3.50
C ARG A 23 7.16 5.04 2.74
N LYS A 24 7.81 3.90 3.03
CA LYS A 24 7.49 2.62 2.39
C LYS A 24 6.08 2.16 2.78
N THR A 25 5.72 2.25 4.05
CA THR A 25 4.37 1.91 4.53
C THR A 25 3.32 2.76 3.84
N ALA A 26 3.56 4.08 3.70
CA ALA A 26 2.68 4.97 2.96
C ALA A 26 2.53 4.55 1.49
N MET A 27 3.63 4.18 0.84
CA MET A 27 3.63 3.72 -0.55
C MET A 27 2.86 2.41 -0.72
N GLU A 28 3.14 1.39 0.10
CA GLU A 28 2.45 0.10 0.08
C GLU A 28 0.95 0.25 0.38
N LEU A 29 0.61 1.17 1.28
CA LEU A 29 -0.76 1.50 1.59
C LEU A 29 -1.34 2.57 0.67
N GLN A 30 -0.65 3.13 -0.32
CA GLN A 30 -1.14 4.30 -1.09
C GLN A 30 -1.70 5.46 -0.21
N PHE A 31 -1.17 5.61 1.00
CA PHE A 31 -1.49 6.72 1.91
C PHE A 31 -0.54 7.88 1.66
N LEU A 32 -0.93 9.07 2.10
CA LEU A 32 -0.04 10.21 2.04
C LEU A 32 0.99 10.12 3.16
N TYR A 33 2.26 10.20 2.80
CA TYR A 33 3.35 10.28 3.77
C TYR A 33 3.48 11.70 4.33
N VAL A 34 3.60 11.82 5.66
CA VAL A 34 3.86 13.09 6.34
C VAL A 34 5.06 12.98 7.27
N ASP A 35 6.10 13.77 6.99
CA ASP A 35 7.23 14.02 7.89
C ASP A 35 6.92 15.20 8.80
N SER A 36 6.53 14.95 10.05
CA SER A 36 6.27 16.05 11.01
C SER A 36 7.53 16.87 11.31
N GLY A 37 8.72 16.25 11.27
CA GLY A 37 10.00 16.89 11.49
C GLY A 37 10.31 17.93 10.40
N SER A 38 9.87 17.71 9.16
CA SER A 38 10.01 18.70 8.09
C SER A 38 9.28 20.00 8.39
N LEU A 39 8.14 19.94 9.09
CA LEU A 39 7.37 21.13 9.44
C LEU A 39 8.03 21.93 10.58
N TYR A 40 8.62 21.25 11.57
CA TYR A 40 9.46 21.91 12.57
C TYR A 40 10.69 22.57 11.94
N ARG A 41 11.37 21.86 11.03
CA ARG A 41 12.48 22.42 10.24
C ARG A 41 12.03 23.62 9.40
N GLY A 42 10.84 23.57 8.81
CA GLY A 42 10.28 24.70 8.06
C GLY A 42 10.06 25.92 8.94
N VAL A 43 9.56 25.72 10.17
CA VAL A 43 9.39 26.81 11.13
C VAL A 43 10.73 27.42 11.50
N THR A 44 11.73 26.59 11.78
CA THR A 44 13.11 27.03 12.06
C THR A 44 13.69 27.81 10.89
N TRP A 45 13.64 27.25 9.67
CA TRP A 45 14.12 27.92 8.46
C TRP A 45 13.43 29.26 8.23
N SER A 46 12.10 29.32 8.33
CA SER A 46 11.34 30.55 8.15
C SER A 46 11.69 31.62 9.19
N ALA A 47 11.96 31.22 10.45
CA ALA A 47 12.39 32.14 11.50
C ALA A 47 13.80 32.70 11.21
N LEU A 48 14.75 31.84 10.83
CA LEU A 48 16.13 32.23 10.51
C LEU A 48 16.18 33.16 9.29
N GLU A 49 15.45 32.84 8.22
CA GLU A 49 15.35 33.69 7.01
C GLU A 49 14.80 35.08 7.30
N ALA A 50 13.96 35.21 8.32
CA ALA A 50 13.38 36.47 8.74
C ALA A 50 14.21 37.20 9.82
N GLY A 51 15.40 36.68 10.16
CA GLY A 51 16.29 37.25 11.17
C GLY A 51 15.75 37.17 12.60
N ALA A 52 14.79 36.27 12.88
CA ALA A 52 14.28 36.07 14.23
C ALA A 52 15.28 35.30 15.08
N ASP A 53 15.50 35.78 16.32
CA ASP A 53 16.31 35.06 17.30
C ASP A 53 15.69 33.67 17.62
N PRO A 54 16.41 32.55 17.40
CA PRO A 54 15.95 31.20 17.73
C PRO A 54 15.64 30.99 19.23
N ALA A 55 16.16 31.83 20.11
CA ALA A 55 15.85 31.80 21.53
C ALA A 55 14.59 32.61 21.88
N ASP A 56 14.15 33.53 21.03
CA ASP A 56 12.96 34.38 21.28
C ASP A 56 11.69 33.78 20.66
N ALA A 57 10.95 33.06 21.51
CA ALA A 57 9.66 32.47 21.15
C ALA A 57 8.64 33.48 20.58
N ARG A 58 8.68 34.77 20.97
CA ARG A 58 7.76 35.80 20.47
C ARG A 58 8.11 36.19 19.04
N GLN A 59 9.40 36.35 18.75
CA GLN A 59 9.87 36.65 17.39
C GLN A 59 9.54 35.50 16.43
N ILE A 60 9.88 34.26 16.80
CA ILE A 60 9.57 33.05 16.01
C ILE A 60 8.08 33.00 15.69
N MET A 61 7.22 33.15 16.70
CA MET A 61 5.77 33.07 16.49
C MET A 61 5.20 34.24 15.68
N ARG A 62 5.84 35.41 15.70
CA ARG A 62 5.44 36.56 14.87
C ARG A 62 5.66 36.23 13.39
N VAL A 63 6.83 35.69 13.05
CA VAL A 63 7.16 35.26 11.67
C VAL A 63 6.19 34.17 11.23
N VAL A 64 6.11 33.07 11.98
CA VAL A 64 5.29 31.89 11.65
C VAL A 64 3.80 32.21 11.45
N ARG A 65 3.27 33.20 12.17
CA ARG A 65 1.85 33.61 12.04
C ARG A 65 1.60 34.55 10.87
N ARG A 66 2.60 35.31 10.44
CA ARG A 66 2.50 36.26 9.32
C ARG A 66 2.78 35.62 7.97
N SER A 67 3.60 34.56 7.95
CA SER A 67 3.89 33.84 6.72
C SER A 67 2.69 33.08 6.15
N ASP A 68 2.61 33.00 4.83
CA ASP A 68 1.64 32.20 4.09
C ASP A 68 2.14 30.75 3.95
N TRP A 69 1.52 29.84 4.71
CA TRP A 69 1.84 28.41 4.70
C TRP A 69 0.85 27.63 3.85
N ARG A 70 1.32 27.09 2.72
CA ARG A 70 0.51 26.25 1.82
C ARG A 70 1.00 24.82 1.84
N PHE A 71 0.09 23.88 2.04
CA PHE A 71 0.37 22.44 2.03
C PHE A 71 -0.20 21.80 0.78
N PHE A 72 0.57 20.94 0.11
CA PHE A 72 0.18 20.26 -1.13
C PHE A 72 0.73 18.84 -1.18
N VAL A 73 0.18 18.01 -2.05
CA VAL A 73 0.63 16.63 -2.27
C VAL A 73 1.56 16.60 -3.48
N GLU A 74 2.72 16.00 -3.31
CA GLU A 74 3.72 15.79 -4.35
C GLU A 74 4.35 14.41 -4.16
N GLU A 75 4.31 13.57 -5.19
CA GLU A 75 4.87 12.20 -5.16
C GLU A 75 4.40 11.35 -3.96
N GLY A 76 3.12 11.46 -3.59
CA GLY A 76 2.54 10.72 -2.47
C GLY A 76 2.96 11.22 -1.08
N ALA A 77 3.68 12.34 -1.00
CA ALA A 77 4.07 12.99 0.25
C ALA A 77 3.38 14.36 0.39
N VAL A 78 3.07 14.74 1.63
CA VAL A 78 2.65 16.12 1.92
C VAL A 78 3.88 17.01 2.03
N ARG A 79 3.90 18.06 1.20
CA ARG A 79 4.92 19.11 1.15
C ARG A 79 4.30 20.46 1.53
N PHE A 80 5.15 21.47 1.68
CA PHE A 80 4.70 22.83 1.95
C PHE A 80 5.58 23.89 1.28
N SER A 81 5.00 25.06 1.07
CA SER A 81 5.70 26.31 0.78
C SER A 81 5.40 27.34 1.86
N VAL A 82 6.31 28.29 2.03
CA VAL A 82 6.19 29.42 2.96
C VAL A 82 6.46 30.68 2.16
N ASP A 83 5.51 31.63 2.15
CA ASP A 83 5.61 32.88 1.40
C ASP A 83 5.97 32.64 -0.09
N GLY A 84 5.33 31.63 -0.69
CA GLY A 84 5.56 31.21 -2.07
C GLY A 84 6.85 30.41 -2.31
N ARG A 85 7.78 30.34 -1.34
CA ARG A 85 9.08 29.66 -1.48
C ARG A 85 9.01 28.21 -1.01
N ARG A 86 9.64 27.29 -1.77
CA ARG A 86 9.82 25.89 -1.40
C ARG A 86 11.18 25.71 -0.72
N PRO A 87 11.23 25.30 0.56
CA PRO A 87 12.50 25.24 1.29
C PRO A 87 13.48 24.18 0.78
N GLY A 88 13.00 23.10 0.16
CA GLY A 88 13.85 22.05 -0.43
C GLY A 88 14.91 21.52 0.56
N ASP A 89 16.16 21.50 0.13
CA ASP A 89 17.30 21.02 0.93
C ASP A 89 17.72 21.96 2.05
N ALA A 90 17.29 23.22 2.04
CA ALA A 90 17.60 24.19 3.11
C ALA A 90 17.08 23.72 4.48
N LEU A 91 15.99 22.92 4.50
CA LEU A 91 15.49 22.30 5.73
C LEU A 91 16.53 21.42 6.43
N ARG A 92 17.49 20.86 5.69
CA ARG A 92 18.53 19.98 6.20
C ARG A 92 19.89 20.69 6.33
N GLY A 93 19.93 22.00 6.12
CA GLY A 93 21.14 22.82 6.27
C GLY A 93 21.66 22.88 7.71
N PRO A 94 22.94 23.25 7.89
CA PRO A 94 23.61 23.23 9.19
C PRO A 94 22.93 24.13 10.23
N GLU A 95 22.54 25.35 9.86
CA GLU A 95 21.86 26.28 10.78
C GLU A 95 20.51 25.74 11.26
N VAL A 96 19.70 25.15 10.36
CA VAL A 96 18.43 24.53 10.73
C VAL A 96 18.66 23.33 11.64
N ARG A 97 19.68 22.50 11.37
CA ARG A 97 20.03 21.36 12.24
C ARG A 97 20.42 21.82 13.65
N ALA A 98 21.15 22.94 13.76
CA ALA A 98 21.58 23.50 15.04
C ALA A 98 20.40 23.96 15.90
N HIS A 99 19.39 24.62 15.32
CA HIS A 99 18.33 25.28 16.09
C HIS A 99 16.98 24.55 16.15
N VAL A 100 16.74 23.54 15.30
CA VAL A 100 15.41 22.90 15.22
C VAL A 100 14.97 22.24 16.54
N SER A 101 15.90 21.71 17.32
CA SER A 101 15.58 21.05 18.59
C SER A 101 15.05 22.05 19.62
N ASP A 102 15.67 23.22 19.72
CA ASP A 102 15.29 24.27 20.68
C ASP A 102 13.95 24.88 20.29
N ILE A 103 13.77 25.20 19.00
CA ILE A 103 12.52 25.72 18.47
C ILE A 103 11.38 24.70 18.62
N ALA A 104 11.65 23.40 18.44
CA ALA A 104 10.66 22.34 18.63
C ALA A 104 10.27 22.14 20.11
N ALA A 105 11.08 22.61 21.07
CA ALA A 105 10.74 22.61 22.49
C ALA A 105 9.78 23.75 22.88
N VAL A 106 9.71 24.83 22.07
CA VAL A 106 8.83 25.97 22.32
C VAL A 106 7.35 25.56 22.23
N THR A 107 6.63 25.68 23.35
CA THR A 107 5.22 25.25 23.46
C THR A 107 4.31 25.91 22.40
N ALA A 108 4.51 27.19 22.12
CA ALA A 108 3.69 27.92 21.14
C ALA A 108 3.89 27.39 19.71
N VAL A 109 5.14 27.04 19.35
CA VAL A 109 5.49 26.42 18.07
C VAL A 109 4.82 25.05 17.96
N ARG A 110 4.95 24.19 18.98
CA ARG A 110 4.30 22.86 18.99
C ARG A 110 2.78 22.95 18.82
N ARG A 111 2.12 23.85 19.55
CA ARG A 111 0.67 24.07 19.40
C ARG A 111 0.30 24.47 17.98
N TRP A 112 1.12 25.32 17.35
CA TRP A 112 0.90 25.75 15.97
C TRP A 112 1.09 24.58 15.00
N VAL A 113 2.20 23.84 15.11
CA VAL A 113 2.54 22.68 14.26
C VAL A 113 1.49 21.58 14.39
N ASN A 114 1.13 21.18 15.61
CA ASN A 114 0.15 20.13 15.87
C ASN A 114 -1.23 20.48 15.29
N ARG A 115 -1.62 21.77 15.32
CA ARG A 115 -2.86 22.23 14.68
C ARG A 115 -2.81 22.04 13.16
N ARG A 116 -1.66 22.26 12.51
CA ARG A 116 -1.49 22.08 11.06
C ARG A 116 -1.48 20.59 10.71
N LEU A 117 -0.69 19.78 11.41
CA LEU A 117 -0.65 18.32 11.23
C LEU A 117 -2.05 17.69 11.32
N ARG A 118 -2.86 18.09 12.31
CA ARG A 118 -4.26 17.62 12.43
C ARG A 118 -5.16 18.04 11.28
N ARG A 119 -4.90 19.17 10.62
CA ARG A 119 -5.67 19.62 9.45
C ARG A 119 -5.31 18.82 8.19
N LEU A 120 -4.09 18.29 8.10
CA LEU A 120 -3.66 17.48 6.95
C LEU A 120 -4.51 16.22 6.75
N ARG A 121 -5.20 15.73 7.78
CA ARG A 121 -6.15 14.60 7.65
C ARG A 121 -7.22 14.85 6.60
N ARG A 122 -7.51 16.10 6.23
CA ARG A 122 -8.48 16.46 5.18
C ARG A 122 -7.99 16.09 3.77
N LEU A 123 -6.69 15.90 3.59
CA LEU A 123 -6.10 15.55 2.29
C LEU A 123 -6.30 14.07 1.93
N GLY A 124 -6.57 13.22 2.91
CA GLY A 124 -6.72 11.79 2.71
C GLY A 124 -6.19 10.96 3.88
N PRO A 125 -6.10 9.63 3.71
CA PRO A 125 -5.47 8.75 4.69
C PRO A 125 -3.97 9.03 4.78
N LEU A 126 -3.43 8.99 6.00
CA LEU A 126 -2.06 9.44 6.28
C LEU A 126 -1.23 8.36 6.96
N VAL A 127 0.05 8.25 6.57
CA VAL A 127 1.10 7.69 7.42
C VAL A 127 1.98 8.86 7.87
N MET A 128 1.97 9.15 9.17
CA MET A 128 2.68 10.28 9.74
C MET A 128 3.75 9.80 10.71
N GLU A 129 4.99 10.24 10.47
CA GLU A 129 6.10 9.96 11.38
C GLU A 129 6.43 11.16 12.28
N GLY A 130 6.96 10.86 13.46
CA GLY A 130 7.43 11.87 14.39
C GLY A 130 7.91 11.30 15.72
N ARG A 131 7.72 12.08 16.79
CA ARG A 131 8.07 11.71 18.17
C ARG A 131 6.88 11.65 19.12
N ASP A 132 5.78 12.30 18.75
CA ASP A 132 4.58 12.48 19.56
C ASP A 132 3.29 12.44 18.72
N ILE A 133 3.32 11.74 17.58
CA ILE A 133 2.18 11.64 16.67
C ILE A 133 1.05 10.87 17.33
N GLY A 134 1.32 9.67 17.85
CA GLY A 134 0.34 8.79 18.48
C GLY A 134 0.01 9.17 19.92
N SER A 135 0.84 9.97 20.58
CA SER A 135 0.63 10.41 21.97
C SER A 135 -0.05 11.78 22.07
N VAL A 136 0.23 12.71 21.14
CA VAL A 136 -0.24 14.10 21.22
C VAL A 136 -0.98 14.57 19.98
N VAL A 137 -0.47 14.30 18.77
CA VAL A 137 -1.11 14.81 17.54
C VAL A 137 -2.44 14.09 17.28
N PHE A 138 -2.43 12.75 17.32
CA PHE A 138 -3.55 11.85 17.07
C PHE A 138 -3.68 10.78 18.19
N PRO A 139 -3.94 11.17 19.45
CA PRO A 139 -4.03 10.24 20.57
C PRO A 139 -5.16 9.21 20.45
N ARG A 140 -6.14 9.47 19.58
CA ARG A 140 -7.29 8.58 19.36
C ARG A 140 -7.14 7.69 18.13
N THR A 141 -6.03 7.76 17.39
CA THR A 141 -5.87 6.83 16.27
C THR A 141 -5.66 5.41 16.81
N PRO A 142 -6.35 4.38 16.26
CA PRO A 142 -6.12 3.00 16.69
C PRO A 142 -4.77 2.45 16.19
N LEU A 143 -4.18 3.08 15.16
CA LEU A 143 -2.96 2.63 14.51
C LEU A 143 -1.77 3.46 14.97
N LYS A 144 -1.17 3.04 16.08
CA LYS A 144 0.03 3.66 16.65
C LYS A 144 1.15 2.64 16.69
N PHE A 145 2.30 3.01 16.15
CA PHE A 145 3.50 2.20 16.14
C PHE A 145 4.62 3.01 16.76
N PHE A 146 5.45 2.35 17.57
CA PHE A 146 6.64 2.94 18.15
C PHE A 146 7.85 2.10 17.73
N LEU A 147 8.71 2.65 16.88
CA LEU A 147 9.93 1.97 16.45
C LEU A 147 11.03 2.22 17.46
N ASN A 148 11.61 1.15 17.99
CA ASN A 148 12.72 1.19 18.92
C ASN A 148 13.93 0.43 18.37
N ALA A 149 15.13 0.85 18.75
CA ALA A 149 16.39 0.19 18.41
C ALA A 149 17.44 0.54 19.47
N SER A 150 18.36 -0.40 19.73
CA SER A 150 19.51 -0.14 20.60
C SER A 150 20.27 1.14 20.19
N PRO A 151 20.70 1.99 21.13
CA PRO A 151 21.49 3.19 20.85
C PRO A 151 22.66 2.95 19.88
N GLU A 152 23.38 1.84 20.05
CA GLU A 152 24.54 1.44 19.27
C GLU A 152 24.16 1.19 17.80
N ALA A 153 23.10 0.42 17.55
CA ALA A 153 22.59 0.20 16.19
C ALA A 153 22.15 1.51 15.52
N ARG A 154 21.54 2.44 16.27
CA ARG A 154 21.14 3.76 15.74
C ARG A 154 22.37 4.62 15.40
N ALA A 155 23.38 4.61 16.26
CA ALA A 155 24.64 5.31 16.03
C ALA A 155 25.37 4.76 14.79
N GLN A 156 25.47 3.44 14.64
CA GLN A 156 26.05 2.80 13.46
C GLN A 156 25.31 3.16 12.16
N ARG A 157 23.97 3.10 12.17
CA ARG A 157 23.14 3.51 11.01
C ARG A 157 23.41 4.96 10.64
N ARG A 158 23.47 5.84 11.65
CA ARG A 158 23.68 7.28 11.44
C ARG A 158 25.10 7.60 10.96
N ALA A 159 26.13 6.95 11.52
CA ALA A 159 27.50 7.06 11.04
C ALA A 159 27.62 6.63 9.57
N LYS A 160 26.95 5.53 9.19
CA LYS A 160 26.89 5.08 7.79
C LYS A 160 26.19 6.09 6.87
N GLU A 161 25.13 6.76 7.33
CA GLU A 161 24.47 7.84 6.57
C GLU A 161 25.38 9.06 6.37
N LEU A 162 26.19 9.41 7.36
CA LEU A 162 27.15 10.52 7.30
C LEU A 162 28.29 10.20 6.32
N LEU A 163 28.88 9.01 6.44
CA LEU A 163 29.93 8.53 5.54
C LEU A 163 29.46 8.49 4.08
N ALA A 164 28.21 8.06 3.84
CA ALA A 164 27.62 8.06 2.50
C ALA A 164 27.43 9.46 1.89
N ARG A 165 27.53 10.52 2.70
CA ARG A 165 27.48 11.94 2.29
C ARG A 165 28.86 12.61 2.25
N GLY A 166 29.92 11.86 2.53
CA GLY A 166 31.27 12.41 2.66
C GLY A 166 31.49 13.21 3.96
N GLU A 167 30.62 13.05 4.96
CA GLU A 167 30.77 13.68 6.28
C GLU A 167 31.51 12.71 7.22
N GLU A 168 32.46 13.21 8.02
CA GLU A 168 33.08 12.41 9.09
C GLU A 168 32.09 12.15 10.23
N GLY A 169 32.06 10.93 10.75
CA GLY A 169 31.13 10.53 11.79
C GLY A 169 31.58 9.27 12.50
N GLU A 170 32.51 9.41 13.45
CA GLU A 170 32.89 8.32 14.35
C GLU A 170 31.67 7.84 15.15
N ALA A 171 31.44 6.52 15.16
CA ALA A 171 30.24 5.94 15.76
C ALA A 171 30.06 6.32 17.25
N HIS A 172 31.15 6.54 17.99
CA HIS A 172 31.12 6.96 19.39
C HIS A 172 30.57 8.38 19.57
N ARG A 173 31.05 9.34 18.77
CA ARG A 173 30.54 10.72 18.81
C ARG A 173 29.07 10.80 18.42
N VAL A 174 28.70 10.04 17.39
CA VAL A 174 27.31 9.94 16.93
C VAL A 174 26.40 9.33 18.01
N LEU A 175 26.90 8.36 18.78
CA LEU A 175 26.17 7.77 19.90
C LEU A 175 25.86 8.82 20.97
N GLU A 176 26.88 9.54 21.44
CA GLU A 176 26.71 10.60 22.46
C GLU A 176 25.71 11.67 22.00
N GLU A 177 25.81 12.13 20.75
CA GLU A 177 24.87 13.11 20.19
C GLU A 177 23.43 12.60 20.15
N LEU A 178 23.23 11.33 19.77
CA LEU A 178 21.92 10.70 19.73
C LEU A 178 21.32 10.56 21.13
N GLU A 179 22.13 10.16 22.11
CA GLU A 179 21.70 10.02 23.51
C GLU A 179 21.31 11.37 24.12
N GLN A 180 22.15 12.40 23.96
CA GLN A 180 21.82 13.76 24.40
C GLN A 180 20.54 14.28 23.75
N ARG A 181 20.32 13.94 22.48
CA ARG A 181 19.11 14.33 21.76
C ARG A 181 17.88 13.59 22.26
N ASP A 182 17.97 12.28 22.49
CA ASP A 182 16.85 11.49 22.99
C ASP A 182 16.52 11.86 24.45
N GLN A 183 17.52 12.22 25.25
CA GLN A 183 17.33 12.77 26.60
C GLN A 183 16.58 14.10 26.55
N ARG A 184 16.98 15.03 25.68
CA ARG A 184 16.25 16.30 25.47
C ARG A 184 14.82 16.06 24.99
N ASP A 185 14.61 15.13 24.06
CA ASP A 185 13.30 14.81 23.52
C ASP A 185 12.38 14.13 24.55
N SER A 186 12.89 13.31 25.46
CA SER A 186 12.12 12.59 26.48
C SER A 186 11.85 13.41 27.75
N THR A 187 12.75 14.34 28.11
CA THR A 187 12.64 15.19 29.31
C THR A 187 11.91 16.52 29.08
N ARG A 188 11.70 16.92 27.81
CA ARG A 188 11.01 18.19 27.51
C ARG A 188 9.60 18.26 28.12
N ARG A 189 9.26 19.43 28.65
CA ARG A 189 7.95 19.71 29.27
C ARG A 189 6.77 19.55 28.31
N ALA A 190 6.96 19.87 27.02
CA ALA A 190 5.90 19.84 26.02
C ALA A 190 6.04 18.62 25.10
N ALA A 191 5.07 17.69 25.17
CA ALA A 191 4.98 16.49 24.34
C ALA A 191 6.28 15.66 24.30
N PRO A 192 6.72 15.11 25.44
CA PRO A 192 7.93 14.31 25.51
C PRO A 192 7.85 13.06 24.62
N LEU A 193 8.99 12.62 24.09
CA LEU A 193 9.14 11.34 23.43
C LEU A 193 8.84 10.23 24.45
N ARG A 194 7.73 9.54 24.24
CA ARG A 194 7.27 8.40 25.05
C ARG A 194 6.51 7.44 24.15
N VAL A 195 6.48 6.16 24.51
CA VAL A 195 5.62 5.19 23.86
C VAL A 195 4.16 5.64 24.05
N PRO A 196 3.39 5.89 22.97
CA PRO A 196 1.99 6.26 23.11
C PRO A 196 1.17 5.13 23.74
N ARG A 197 0.19 5.47 24.58
CA ARG A 197 -0.73 4.46 25.13
C ARG A 197 -1.44 3.70 24.00
N GLY A 198 -1.32 2.37 24.04
CA GLY A 198 -1.87 1.45 23.03
C GLY A 198 -1.05 1.37 21.74
N ALA A 199 0.19 1.90 21.71
CA ALA A 199 1.08 1.70 20.58
C ALA A 199 1.64 0.28 20.55
N ILE A 200 1.83 -0.22 19.33
CA ILE A 200 2.56 -1.45 19.06
C ILE A 200 4.03 -1.07 18.98
N GLU A 201 4.82 -1.55 19.93
CA GLU A 201 6.26 -1.39 19.92
C GLU A 201 6.89 -2.40 18.95
N ILE A 202 7.82 -1.91 18.13
CA ILE A 202 8.59 -2.72 17.18
C ILE A 202 10.06 -2.48 17.50
N ASP A 203 10.71 -3.48 18.10
CA ASP A 203 12.16 -3.52 18.17
C ASP A 203 12.71 -3.90 16.80
N ASN A 204 13.37 -2.95 16.14
CA ASN A 204 13.94 -3.14 14.81
C ASN A 204 15.47 -3.27 14.83
N THR A 205 16.06 -3.62 15.96
CA THR A 205 17.52 -3.76 16.08
C THR A 205 18.07 -4.78 15.05
N ALA A 206 17.40 -5.92 14.91
CA ALA A 206 17.79 -7.01 14.00
C ALA A 206 16.89 -7.15 12.76
N LEU A 207 15.87 -6.29 12.59
CA LEU A 207 14.93 -6.38 11.48
C LEU A 207 15.42 -5.62 10.26
N SER A 208 15.12 -6.16 9.07
CA SER A 208 15.21 -5.39 7.85
C SER A 208 14.03 -4.42 7.73
N VAL A 209 14.24 -3.32 7.02
CA VAL A 209 13.17 -2.35 6.72
C VAL A 209 11.93 -3.01 6.11
N GLN A 210 12.10 -4.07 5.32
CA GLN A 210 10.97 -4.77 4.70
C GLN A 210 10.15 -5.55 5.72
N GLU A 211 10.80 -6.23 6.67
CA GLU A 211 10.11 -6.97 7.74
C GLU A 211 9.38 -6.02 8.69
N GLU A 212 9.95 -4.85 8.97
CA GLU A 212 9.29 -3.79 9.73
C GLU A 212 8.01 -3.32 9.03
N VAL A 213 8.09 -3.03 7.73
CA VAL A 213 6.93 -2.63 6.93
C VAL A 213 5.89 -3.75 6.90
N GLU A 214 6.28 -5.01 6.66
CA GLU A 214 5.37 -6.16 6.66
C GLU A 214 4.67 -6.34 8.03
N THR A 215 5.37 -6.04 9.13
CA THR A 215 4.80 -6.06 10.49
C THR A 215 3.74 -4.96 10.67
N ILE A 216 4.06 -3.73 10.29
CA ILE A 216 3.10 -2.61 10.36
C ILE A 216 1.88 -2.91 9.51
N LEU A 217 2.08 -3.33 8.25
CA LEU A 217 1.00 -3.69 7.34
C LEU A 217 0.10 -4.75 7.96
N ARG A 218 0.64 -5.87 8.44
CA ARG A 218 -0.16 -6.93 9.08
C ARG A 218 -1.06 -6.40 10.19
N ARG A 219 -0.50 -5.56 11.08
CA ARG A 219 -1.24 -4.97 12.21
C ARG A 219 -2.29 -3.96 11.78
N VAL A 220 -2.05 -3.21 10.72
CA VAL A 220 -3.06 -2.32 10.11
C VAL A 220 -4.29 -3.13 9.68
N HIS A 221 -4.08 -4.32 9.09
CA HIS A 221 -5.17 -5.19 8.64
C HIS A 221 -5.87 -5.89 9.82
N GLU A 222 -5.13 -6.33 10.86
CA GLU A 222 -5.71 -7.00 12.04
C GLU A 222 -6.50 -6.04 12.95
N GLY A 223 -5.99 -4.83 13.19
CA GLY A 223 -6.45 -3.95 14.28
C GLY A 223 -7.56 -2.96 13.93
N THR A 224 -7.97 -2.85 12.66
CA THR A 224 -8.95 -1.83 12.23
C THR A 224 -10.29 -2.38 11.77
N GLY A 225 -10.40 -3.68 11.50
CA GLY A 225 -11.54 -4.21 10.73
C GLY A 225 -11.69 -3.57 9.34
N ILE A 226 -10.72 -2.73 8.93
CA ILE A 226 -10.58 -2.25 7.58
C ILE A 226 -9.96 -3.44 6.86
N GLU A 227 -10.76 -4.14 6.07
CA GLU A 227 -10.28 -4.94 4.95
C GLU A 227 -9.59 -3.95 4.00
N TYR A 228 -8.35 -3.60 4.33
CA TYR A 228 -7.53 -2.74 3.53
C TYR A 228 -7.09 -3.57 2.33
N GLU A 229 -7.71 -3.36 1.18
CA GLU A 229 -7.29 -3.93 -0.09
C GLU A 229 -6.40 -2.88 -0.78
N PRO A 230 -5.06 -2.97 -0.70
CA PRO A 230 -4.12 -1.90 -1.09
C PRO A 230 -4.13 -1.49 -2.57
N TRP A 231 -4.97 -2.14 -3.37
CA TRP A 231 -4.89 -2.15 -4.83
C TRP A 231 -6.18 -1.66 -5.49
N CYS A 232 -7.17 -1.26 -4.70
CA CYS A 232 -8.43 -0.76 -5.24
C CYS A 232 -9.02 0.37 -4.39
N ARG A 233 -9.88 1.17 -5.02
CA ARG A 233 -10.82 2.06 -4.34
C ARG A 233 -12.18 1.37 -4.36
N PRO A 234 -12.65 0.76 -3.25
CA PRO A 234 -13.85 -0.08 -3.26
C PRO A 234 -15.07 0.60 -3.88
N GLY A 235 -15.29 1.89 -3.59
CA GLY A 235 -16.38 2.67 -4.21
C GLY A 235 -16.27 2.75 -5.74
N VAL A 236 -15.07 3.01 -6.27
CA VAL A 236 -14.83 3.06 -7.73
C VAL A 236 -14.99 1.67 -8.35
N TYR A 237 -14.48 0.63 -7.68
CA TYR A 237 -14.62 -0.75 -8.11
C TYR A 237 -16.09 -1.17 -8.20
N PHE A 238 -16.85 -1.05 -7.10
CA PHE A 238 -18.24 -1.49 -7.06
C PHE A 238 -19.14 -0.67 -7.98
N PHE A 239 -18.87 0.63 -8.13
CA PHE A 239 -19.55 1.47 -9.12
C PHE A 239 -19.25 1.01 -10.55
N SER A 240 -17.96 0.82 -10.89
CA SER A 240 -17.55 0.34 -12.21
C SER A 240 -18.12 -1.04 -12.51
N ARG A 241 -18.12 -1.94 -11.52
CA ARG A 241 -18.71 -3.27 -11.61
C ARG A 241 -20.21 -3.20 -11.82
N ALA A 242 -20.93 -2.33 -11.10
CA ALA A 242 -22.38 -2.18 -11.26
C ALA A 242 -22.75 -1.68 -12.65
N LEU A 243 -22.06 -0.64 -13.15
CA LEU A 243 -22.23 -0.14 -14.51
C LEU A 243 -21.95 -1.23 -15.55
N PHE A 244 -20.82 -1.93 -15.42
CA PHE A 244 -20.43 -2.95 -16.38
C PHE A 244 -21.36 -4.17 -16.34
N CYS A 245 -21.79 -4.60 -15.15
CA CYS A 245 -22.75 -5.68 -14.97
C CYS A 245 -24.12 -5.30 -15.57
N GLY A 246 -24.57 -4.05 -15.39
CA GLY A 246 -25.78 -3.53 -16.04
C GLY A 246 -25.68 -3.55 -17.56
N PHE A 247 -24.58 -3.01 -18.11
CA PHE A 247 -24.29 -3.07 -19.54
C PHE A 247 -24.31 -4.51 -20.08
N LEU A 248 -23.58 -5.43 -19.43
CA LEU A 248 -23.52 -6.83 -19.82
C LEU A 248 -24.88 -7.54 -19.75
N ARG A 249 -25.72 -7.22 -18.76
CA ARG A 249 -27.07 -7.80 -18.64
C ARG A 249 -27.97 -7.34 -19.78
N CYS A 250 -27.96 -6.06 -20.11
CA CYS A 250 -28.80 -5.50 -21.17
C CYS A 250 -28.29 -5.84 -22.57
N TRP A 251 -26.99 -5.76 -22.80
CA TRP A 251 -26.37 -5.89 -24.12
C TRP A 251 -25.95 -7.32 -24.47
N ASN A 252 -25.47 -8.08 -23.48
CA ASN A 252 -24.88 -9.41 -23.66
C ASN A 252 -25.69 -10.52 -22.98
N ALA A 253 -26.92 -10.24 -22.53
CA ALA A 253 -27.78 -11.19 -21.81
C ALA A 253 -27.01 -11.95 -20.70
N PHE A 254 -26.16 -11.23 -19.96
CA PHE A 254 -25.17 -11.83 -19.07
C PHE A 254 -25.80 -12.64 -17.93
N ARG A 255 -25.29 -13.87 -17.74
CA ARG A 255 -25.69 -14.76 -16.63
C ARG A 255 -24.46 -15.29 -15.88
N ALA A 256 -24.54 -15.25 -14.55
CA ALA A 256 -23.56 -15.85 -13.65
C ALA A 256 -24.24 -16.91 -12.78
N SER A 257 -23.64 -18.10 -12.65
CA SER A 257 -24.10 -19.18 -11.78
C SER A 257 -22.97 -19.72 -10.92
N GLY A 258 -23.29 -20.25 -9.73
CA GLY A 258 -22.29 -20.80 -8.80
C GLY A 258 -21.51 -19.76 -8.02
N ALA A 259 -21.88 -18.47 -8.07
CA ALA A 259 -21.16 -17.39 -7.40
C ALA A 259 -21.09 -17.57 -5.87
N GLU A 260 -22.02 -18.33 -5.30
CA GLU A 260 -22.04 -18.80 -3.91
C GLU A 260 -20.83 -19.65 -3.52
N HIS A 261 -20.16 -20.29 -4.49
CA HIS A 261 -18.92 -21.02 -4.25
C HIS A 261 -17.73 -20.10 -3.97
N VAL A 262 -17.83 -18.79 -4.26
CA VAL A 262 -16.77 -17.84 -3.93
C VAL A 262 -16.83 -17.53 -2.42
N PRO A 263 -15.78 -17.87 -1.65
CA PRO A 263 -15.76 -17.62 -0.21
C PRO A 263 -16.00 -16.15 0.13
N GLN A 264 -16.93 -15.90 1.05
CA GLN A 264 -17.26 -14.53 1.48
C GLN A 264 -16.19 -13.94 2.41
N ARG A 265 -15.38 -14.77 3.05
CA ARG A 265 -14.25 -14.37 3.92
C ARG A 265 -13.00 -15.14 3.58
N GLY A 266 -11.85 -14.58 3.95
CA GLY A 266 -10.55 -15.16 3.63
C GLY A 266 -10.17 -14.98 2.16
N GLY A 267 -8.93 -15.33 1.84
CA GLY A 267 -8.42 -15.22 0.49
C GLY A 267 -8.84 -16.39 -0.39
N CYS A 268 -8.95 -16.15 -1.68
CA CYS A 268 -9.17 -17.22 -2.65
C CYS A 268 -8.66 -16.81 -4.03
N ILE A 269 -8.32 -17.81 -4.84
CA ILE A 269 -8.00 -17.62 -6.25
C ILE A 269 -9.25 -17.97 -7.05
N ILE A 270 -9.66 -17.13 -8.00
CA ILE A 270 -10.64 -17.52 -9.02
C ILE A 270 -9.87 -17.77 -10.31
N ALA A 271 -9.79 -19.03 -10.73
CA ALA A 271 -9.06 -19.43 -11.93
C ALA A 271 -10.03 -19.68 -13.09
N ALA A 272 -9.84 -19.01 -14.23
CA ALA A 272 -10.72 -19.13 -15.39
C ALA A 272 -9.97 -19.29 -16.72
N ASN A 273 -10.68 -19.76 -17.74
CA ASN A 273 -10.21 -19.75 -19.13
C ASN A 273 -10.10 -18.32 -19.69
N HIS A 274 -9.28 -18.12 -20.72
CA HIS A 274 -9.01 -16.77 -21.26
C HIS A 274 -9.06 -16.67 -22.79
N ALA A 275 -10.19 -16.24 -23.34
CA ALA A 275 -10.43 -16.10 -24.78
C ALA A 275 -10.59 -14.66 -25.28
N SER A 276 -10.89 -13.69 -24.40
CA SER A 276 -11.18 -12.30 -24.76
C SER A 276 -10.65 -11.29 -23.74
N PHE A 277 -10.50 -10.03 -24.17
CA PHE A 277 -10.29 -8.91 -23.24
C PHE A 277 -11.51 -8.64 -22.34
N LEU A 278 -12.66 -9.22 -22.70
CA LEU A 278 -13.89 -9.13 -21.92
C LEU A 278 -13.89 -10.05 -20.68
N ASP A 279 -12.97 -11.01 -20.59
CA ASP A 279 -13.00 -12.04 -19.53
C ASP A 279 -12.75 -11.50 -18.12
N PRO A 280 -11.72 -10.66 -17.84
CA PRO A 280 -11.53 -10.12 -16.49
C PRO A 280 -12.76 -9.36 -15.94
N PRO A 281 -13.37 -8.42 -16.69
CA PRO A 281 -14.53 -7.72 -16.17
C PRO A 281 -15.80 -8.59 -16.13
N VAL A 282 -15.94 -9.63 -16.97
CA VAL A 282 -16.99 -10.65 -16.83
C VAL A 282 -16.82 -11.46 -15.55
N LEU A 283 -15.59 -11.91 -15.27
CA LEU A 283 -15.24 -12.63 -14.05
C LEU A 283 -15.53 -11.80 -12.81
N GLY A 284 -15.12 -10.53 -12.79
CA GLY A 284 -15.42 -9.62 -11.68
C GLY A 284 -16.92 -9.34 -11.52
N SER A 285 -17.69 -9.27 -12.63
CA SER A 285 -19.12 -8.95 -12.59
C SER A 285 -20.00 -10.06 -12.02
N GLY A 286 -19.55 -11.32 -12.06
CA GLY A 286 -20.29 -12.43 -11.46
C GLY A 286 -20.05 -12.61 -9.96
N VAL A 287 -18.98 -12.03 -9.40
CA VAL A 287 -18.65 -12.12 -7.96
C VAL A 287 -19.48 -11.12 -7.16
N LYS A 288 -20.05 -11.56 -6.04
CA LYS A 288 -20.87 -10.73 -5.15
C LYS A 288 -20.08 -10.33 -3.90
N GLY A 289 -20.21 -9.07 -3.48
CA GLY A 289 -19.71 -8.59 -2.18
C GLY A 289 -18.19 -8.45 -2.02
N ARG A 290 -17.39 -8.93 -2.97
CA ARG A 290 -15.93 -8.93 -2.92
C ARG A 290 -15.32 -8.21 -4.11
N VAL A 291 -14.15 -7.61 -3.91
CA VAL A 291 -13.30 -7.11 -4.99
C VAL A 291 -12.50 -8.26 -5.55
N VAL A 292 -12.38 -8.31 -6.88
CA VAL A 292 -11.53 -9.28 -7.57
C VAL A 292 -10.35 -8.55 -8.16
N HIS A 293 -9.16 -8.88 -7.67
CA HIS A 293 -7.91 -8.33 -8.16
C HIS A 293 -7.41 -9.10 -9.38
N PHE A 294 -6.86 -8.41 -10.37
CA PHE A 294 -6.31 -9.04 -11.58
C PHE A 294 -4.87 -8.63 -11.79
N MET A 295 -4.05 -9.56 -12.28
CA MET A 295 -2.69 -9.25 -12.69
C MET A 295 -2.66 -8.82 -14.15
N ALA A 296 -2.14 -7.62 -14.45
CA ALA A 296 -2.07 -7.09 -15.80
C ALA A 296 -0.69 -6.52 -16.14
N ARG A 297 -0.37 -6.46 -17.43
CA ARG A 297 0.93 -5.96 -17.90
C ARG A 297 1.09 -4.48 -17.60
N HIS A 298 2.29 -4.09 -17.16
CA HIS A 298 2.62 -2.67 -16.90
C HIS A 298 2.41 -1.75 -18.14
N THR A 299 2.46 -2.29 -19.36
CA THR A 299 2.20 -1.54 -20.60
C THR A 299 0.74 -1.05 -20.74
N LEU A 300 -0.18 -1.58 -19.93
CA LEU A 300 -1.58 -1.13 -19.87
C LEU A 300 -1.75 0.15 -19.02
N PHE A 301 -0.71 0.56 -18.28
CA PHE A 301 -0.72 1.72 -17.40
C PHE A 301 -0.09 2.97 -18.06
N LYS A 302 -0.53 3.30 -19.28
CA LYS A 302 -0.10 4.55 -19.96
C LYS A 302 -0.71 5.79 -19.28
N PRO A 303 0.00 6.93 -19.21
CA PRO A 303 -0.51 8.14 -18.56
C PRO A 303 -1.90 8.56 -19.07
N GLY A 304 -2.80 8.93 -18.16
CA GLY A 304 -4.17 9.37 -18.47
C GLY A 304 -5.27 8.64 -17.69
N PHE A 305 -6.53 8.89 -18.06
CA PHE A 305 -7.73 8.27 -17.48
C PHE A 305 -7.66 6.73 -17.33
N PRO A 306 -7.13 5.96 -18.32
CA PRO A 306 -7.03 4.50 -18.21
C PRO A 306 -6.14 4.04 -17.05
N LYS A 307 -5.04 4.74 -16.75
CA LYS A 307 -4.13 4.38 -15.65
C LYS A 307 -4.79 4.58 -14.30
N TRP A 308 -5.36 5.76 -14.06
CA TRP A 308 -6.06 6.08 -12.80
C TRP A 308 -7.18 5.07 -12.49
N TRP A 309 -7.95 4.70 -13.52
CA TRP A 309 -9.05 3.74 -13.35
C TRP A 309 -8.52 2.34 -13.06
N MET A 310 -7.51 1.86 -13.79
CA MET A 310 -6.88 0.55 -13.57
C MET A 310 -6.27 0.42 -12.17
N GLU A 311 -5.61 1.47 -11.68
CA GLU A 311 -5.10 1.56 -10.30
C GLU A 311 -6.23 1.61 -9.25
N SER A 312 -7.44 2.04 -9.63
CA SER A 312 -8.59 2.14 -8.75
C SER A 312 -9.47 0.88 -8.71
N VAL A 313 -9.37 -0.04 -9.67
CA VAL A 313 -10.25 -1.23 -9.78
C VAL A 313 -9.57 -2.55 -9.45
N GLY A 314 -8.46 -2.56 -8.71
CA GLY A 314 -7.89 -3.81 -8.20
C GLY A 314 -6.82 -4.44 -9.09
N VAL A 315 -6.24 -3.72 -10.06
CA VAL A 315 -5.27 -4.31 -10.99
C VAL A 315 -3.84 -4.24 -10.45
N ILE A 316 -3.22 -5.41 -10.27
CA ILE A 316 -1.82 -5.59 -9.88
C ILE A 316 -0.95 -5.55 -11.14
N ALA A 317 -0.04 -4.58 -11.24
CA ALA A 317 0.86 -4.45 -12.38
C ALA A 317 2.00 -5.49 -12.32
N VAL A 318 2.31 -6.11 -13.46
CA VAL A 318 3.37 -7.13 -13.59
C VAL A 318 4.31 -6.78 -14.76
N LYS A 319 5.63 -6.91 -14.55
CA LYS A 319 6.65 -6.73 -15.60
C LYS A 319 6.81 -8.04 -16.41
N ARG A 320 7.12 -7.93 -17.70
CA ARG A 320 7.35 -9.08 -18.60
C ARG A 320 8.84 -9.33 -18.73
N GLY A 321 9.28 -10.60 -18.69
CA GLY A 321 10.62 -11.02 -19.12
C GLY A 321 11.39 -11.86 -18.10
N GLU A 322 11.10 -11.70 -16.82
CA GLU A 322 11.63 -12.53 -15.74
C GLU A 322 10.47 -13.05 -14.90
N ALA A 323 10.66 -14.14 -14.17
CA ALA A 323 9.75 -14.48 -13.09
C ALA A 323 9.77 -13.30 -12.12
N ASP A 324 8.77 -12.41 -12.22
CA ASP A 324 8.62 -11.25 -11.36
C ASP A 324 8.29 -11.76 -9.95
N ARG A 325 9.33 -12.22 -9.26
CA ARG A 325 9.26 -12.84 -7.93
C ARG A 325 8.61 -11.88 -6.95
N ALA A 326 8.79 -10.57 -7.16
CA ALA A 326 8.11 -9.53 -6.39
C ALA A 326 6.59 -9.57 -6.63
N ALA A 327 6.13 -9.54 -7.89
CA ALA A 327 4.70 -9.63 -8.20
C ALA A 327 4.06 -10.94 -7.69
N LEU A 328 4.78 -12.07 -7.78
CA LEU A 328 4.33 -13.37 -7.25
C LEU A 328 4.26 -13.36 -5.71
N LYS A 329 5.27 -12.79 -5.03
CA LYS A 329 5.26 -12.65 -3.56
C LYS A 329 4.11 -11.74 -3.12
N SER A 330 3.89 -10.62 -3.81
CA SER A 330 2.79 -9.71 -3.53
C SER A 330 1.43 -10.38 -3.71
N ALA A 331 1.23 -11.13 -4.80
CA ALA A 331 -0.01 -11.89 -5.00
C ALA A 331 -0.27 -12.90 -3.86
N ILE A 332 0.76 -13.64 -3.43
CA ILE A 332 0.67 -14.56 -2.29
C ILE A 332 0.33 -13.82 -1.00
N SER A 333 0.98 -12.69 -0.72
CA SER A 333 0.69 -11.87 0.46
C SER A 333 -0.74 -11.33 0.45
N CYS A 334 -1.25 -10.91 -0.70
CA CYS A 334 -2.63 -10.43 -0.86
C CYS A 334 -3.64 -11.54 -0.55
N LEU A 335 -3.42 -12.74 -1.10
CA LEU A 335 -4.26 -13.90 -0.81
C LEU A 335 -4.24 -14.25 0.68
N LYS A 336 -3.07 -14.25 1.32
CA LYS A 336 -2.95 -14.48 2.76
C LYS A 336 -3.61 -13.39 3.61
N ALA A 337 -3.66 -12.16 3.12
CA ALA A 337 -4.35 -11.04 3.74
C ALA A 337 -5.88 -11.06 3.53
N GLY A 338 -6.41 -12.04 2.81
CA GLY A 338 -7.85 -12.18 2.60
C GLY A 338 -8.37 -11.71 1.25
N ALA A 339 -7.51 -11.35 0.29
CA ALA A 339 -7.95 -10.83 -1.02
C ALA A 339 -8.43 -11.95 -1.97
N VAL A 340 -9.27 -11.59 -2.94
CA VAL A 340 -9.63 -12.47 -4.08
C VAL A 340 -8.79 -12.10 -5.29
N ILE A 341 -8.08 -13.06 -5.88
CA ILE A 341 -7.32 -12.84 -7.13
C ILE A 341 -7.92 -13.65 -8.27
N GLY A 342 -8.35 -12.96 -9.32
CA GLY A 342 -8.71 -13.53 -10.61
C GLY A 342 -7.47 -13.84 -11.44
N MET A 343 -7.33 -15.09 -11.86
CA MET A 343 -6.19 -15.58 -12.66
C MET A 343 -6.64 -16.36 -13.89
N PHE A 344 -5.82 -16.29 -14.92
CA PHE A 344 -6.01 -16.99 -16.18
C PHE A 344 -4.82 -17.94 -16.39
N PRO A 345 -4.94 -19.25 -16.07
CA PRO A 345 -3.80 -20.17 -16.02
C PRO A 345 -3.06 -20.31 -17.34
N GLU A 346 -3.73 -20.12 -18.47
CA GLU A 346 -3.18 -20.14 -19.83
C GLU A 346 -2.09 -19.05 -20.05
N GLY A 347 -2.15 -17.94 -19.31
CA GLY A 347 -1.16 -16.85 -19.35
C GLY A 347 -1.13 -16.02 -20.66
N THR A 348 -1.82 -16.48 -21.70
CA THR A 348 -2.10 -15.76 -22.95
C THR A 348 -3.53 -16.03 -23.38
N ARG A 349 -4.12 -15.10 -24.15
CA ARG A 349 -5.45 -15.32 -24.72
C ARG A 349 -5.39 -16.33 -25.86
N THR A 350 -6.29 -17.31 -25.84
CA THR A 350 -6.39 -18.32 -26.90
C THR A 350 -6.77 -17.69 -28.25
N ARG A 351 -6.26 -18.27 -29.35
CA ARG A 351 -6.59 -17.84 -30.73
C ARG A 351 -7.83 -18.55 -31.26
N ASP A 352 -8.02 -19.80 -30.86
CA ASP A 352 -9.02 -20.75 -31.38
C ASP A 352 -10.15 -21.04 -30.38
N GLY A 353 -10.07 -20.55 -29.15
CA GLY A 353 -11.10 -20.73 -28.12
C GLY A 353 -10.90 -21.98 -27.25
N LYS A 354 -9.94 -22.83 -27.59
CA LYS A 354 -9.62 -24.04 -26.82
C LYS A 354 -8.77 -23.70 -25.59
N LEU A 355 -8.93 -24.49 -24.54
CA LEU A 355 -8.11 -24.41 -23.33
C LEU A 355 -6.64 -24.72 -23.66
N GLN A 356 -5.74 -23.94 -23.08
CA GLN A 356 -4.29 -24.10 -23.26
C GLN A 356 -3.65 -24.76 -22.02
N GLU A 357 -2.45 -25.31 -22.19
CA GLU A 357 -1.64 -25.77 -21.07
C GLU A 357 -1.37 -24.63 -20.06
N PRO A 358 -1.46 -24.91 -18.75
CA PRO A 358 -1.27 -23.89 -17.73
C PRO A 358 0.19 -23.44 -17.65
N ARG A 359 0.41 -22.14 -17.48
CA ARG A 359 1.72 -21.63 -17.06
C ARG A 359 1.94 -21.94 -15.58
N GLY A 360 3.17 -22.32 -15.22
CA GLY A 360 3.53 -22.68 -13.85
C GLY A 360 3.28 -21.63 -12.76
N GLY A 361 2.99 -20.37 -13.13
CA GLY A 361 2.69 -19.29 -12.18
C GLY A 361 1.41 -19.49 -11.35
N VAL A 362 0.33 -20.02 -11.94
CA VAL A 362 -0.92 -20.29 -11.19
C VAL A 362 -0.70 -21.43 -10.20
N GLY A 363 -0.10 -22.53 -10.64
CA GLY A 363 0.18 -23.65 -9.75
C GLY A 363 1.15 -23.29 -8.62
N PHE A 364 2.13 -22.41 -8.88
CA PHE A 364 3.01 -21.87 -7.85
C PHE A 364 2.23 -21.03 -6.82
N ILE A 365 1.41 -20.08 -7.26
CA ILE A 365 0.65 -19.20 -6.35
C ILE A 365 -0.38 -20.02 -5.56
N ALA A 366 -1.11 -20.94 -6.20
CA ALA A 366 -2.06 -21.83 -5.53
C ALA A 366 -1.39 -22.68 -4.44
N ALA A 367 -0.27 -23.34 -4.76
CA ALA A 367 0.45 -24.19 -3.82
C ALA A 367 1.07 -23.40 -2.63
N ARG A 368 1.51 -22.15 -2.86
CA ARG A 368 2.23 -21.36 -1.84
C ARG A 368 1.36 -20.43 -1.01
N SER A 369 0.19 -20.05 -1.52
CA SER A 369 -0.74 -19.16 -0.83
C SER A 369 -1.48 -19.85 0.30
N GLY A 370 -1.77 -21.15 0.18
CA GLY A 370 -2.55 -21.90 1.16
C GLY A 370 -4.03 -21.52 1.17
N VAL A 371 -4.53 -20.90 0.09
CA VAL A 371 -5.94 -20.52 -0.08
C VAL A 371 -6.65 -21.45 -1.07
N PRO A 372 -7.98 -21.59 -1.00
CA PRO A 372 -8.73 -22.37 -1.98
C PRO A 372 -8.69 -21.74 -3.38
N VAL A 373 -8.86 -22.58 -4.41
CA VAL A 373 -9.02 -22.15 -5.81
C VAL A 373 -10.44 -22.44 -6.26
N VAL A 374 -11.19 -21.41 -6.65
CA VAL A 374 -12.51 -21.51 -7.26
C VAL A 374 -12.32 -21.60 -8.79
N PRO A 375 -12.56 -22.76 -9.42
CA PRO A 375 -12.55 -22.86 -10.88
C PRO A 375 -13.74 -22.11 -11.46
N ALA A 376 -13.55 -21.43 -12.58
CA ALA A 376 -14.62 -20.75 -13.29
C ALA A 376 -14.47 -20.92 -14.81
N TYR A 377 -15.60 -21.02 -15.51
CA TYR A 377 -15.62 -21.10 -16.97
C TYR A 377 -16.44 -19.97 -17.56
N ILE A 378 -15.86 -19.29 -18.53
CA ILE A 378 -16.41 -18.13 -19.24
C ILE A 378 -16.71 -18.54 -20.68
N SER A 379 -17.96 -18.35 -21.09
CA SER A 379 -18.44 -18.65 -22.45
C SER A 379 -19.03 -17.42 -23.12
N GLY A 380 -18.92 -17.33 -24.45
CA GLY A 380 -19.56 -16.28 -25.24
C GLY A 380 -18.76 -14.99 -25.42
N THR A 381 -17.71 -14.78 -24.61
CA THR A 381 -16.89 -13.55 -24.65
C THR A 381 -16.06 -13.42 -25.93
N ARG A 382 -15.65 -14.53 -26.54
CA ARG A 382 -14.96 -14.53 -27.84
C ARG A 382 -15.87 -14.07 -28.97
N GLN A 383 -17.13 -14.52 -29.00
CA GLN A 383 -18.11 -14.11 -29.99
C GLN A 383 -18.58 -12.67 -29.76
N ALA A 384 -18.72 -12.27 -28.49
CA ALA A 384 -19.09 -10.91 -28.11
C ALA A 384 -17.97 -9.90 -28.41
N TYR A 385 -16.71 -10.23 -28.12
CA TYR A 385 -15.59 -9.34 -28.34
C TYR A 385 -14.36 -10.09 -28.88
N PRO A 386 -14.37 -10.43 -30.19
CA PRO A 386 -13.25 -11.12 -30.81
C PRO A 386 -12.05 -10.19 -30.97
N ARG A 387 -10.87 -10.78 -31.11
CA ARG A 387 -9.62 -10.04 -31.28
C ARG A 387 -9.68 -9.16 -32.53
N GLY A 388 -9.41 -7.86 -32.38
CA GLY A 388 -9.46 -6.88 -33.46
C GLY A 388 -10.83 -6.21 -33.65
N ALA A 389 -11.85 -6.60 -32.89
CA ALA A 389 -13.14 -5.92 -32.93
C ALA A 389 -13.06 -4.48 -32.40
N LYS A 390 -13.75 -3.55 -33.07
CA LYS A 390 -13.86 -2.14 -32.66
C LYS A 390 -14.81 -1.91 -31.48
N GLY A 391 -15.63 -2.90 -31.11
CA GLY A 391 -16.59 -2.81 -30.01
C GLY A 391 -17.21 -4.16 -29.64
N ILE A 392 -17.93 -4.20 -28.52
CA ILE A 392 -18.60 -5.40 -27.99
C ILE A 392 -19.93 -5.62 -28.72
N ARG A 393 -20.10 -6.82 -29.28
CA ARG A 393 -21.29 -7.27 -29.99
C ARG A 393 -22.34 -7.82 -29.02
N PRO A 394 -23.65 -7.75 -29.33
CA PRO A 394 -24.72 -8.26 -28.48
C PRO A 394 -24.85 -9.79 -28.60
N LYS A 395 -23.83 -10.50 -28.11
CA LYS A 395 -23.82 -11.98 -28.03
C LYS A 395 -23.93 -12.42 -26.57
N PRO A 396 -24.68 -13.51 -26.27
CA PRO A 396 -24.81 -14.02 -24.91
C PRO A 396 -23.46 -14.30 -24.26
N VAL A 397 -23.26 -13.81 -23.02
CA VAL A 397 -22.07 -14.08 -22.21
C VAL A 397 -22.49 -14.79 -20.92
N ARG A 398 -21.77 -15.84 -20.53
CA ARG A 398 -22.04 -16.57 -19.28
C ARG A 398 -20.75 -16.85 -18.52
N ILE A 399 -20.86 -16.92 -17.20
CA ILE A 399 -19.82 -17.44 -16.32
C ILE A 399 -20.40 -18.45 -15.34
N ARG A 400 -19.71 -19.58 -15.16
CA ARG A 400 -20.05 -20.62 -14.19
C ARG A 400 -18.89 -20.77 -13.21
N TYR A 401 -19.13 -20.60 -11.92
CA TYR A 401 -18.15 -20.85 -10.85
C TYR A 401 -18.40 -22.24 -10.23
N GLY A 402 -17.37 -23.08 -10.19
CA GLY A 402 -17.43 -24.41 -9.62
C GLY A 402 -17.09 -24.46 -8.13
N ALA A 403 -17.25 -25.63 -7.53
CA ALA A 403 -16.89 -25.86 -6.13
C ALA A 403 -15.39 -25.59 -5.89
N PRO A 404 -15.01 -24.95 -4.76
CA PRO A 404 -13.62 -24.62 -4.48
C PRO A 404 -12.76 -25.88 -4.29
N ILE A 405 -11.57 -25.88 -4.88
CA ILE A 405 -10.52 -26.86 -4.60
C ILE A 405 -9.87 -26.47 -3.28
N PRO A 406 -9.91 -27.32 -2.24
CA PRO A 406 -9.35 -26.99 -0.93
C PRO A 406 -7.82 -26.94 -0.97
N PRO A 407 -7.17 -26.15 -0.07
CA PRO A 407 -5.71 -26.04 -0.02
C PRO A 407 -4.96 -27.38 0.13
N ALA A 408 -5.59 -28.39 0.74
CA ALA A 408 -5.01 -29.72 0.92
C ALA A 408 -4.74 -30.42 -0.43
N GLU A 409 -5.64 -30.25 -1.41
CA GLU A 409 -5.52 -30.83 -2.76
C GLU A 409 -4.60 -30.02 -3.69
N LEU A 410 -4.22 -28.81 -3.27
CA LEU A 410 -3.33 -27.92 -4.02
C LEU A 410 -1.86 -28.05 -3.58
N LYS A 411 -1.55 -29.00 -2.69
CA LYS A 411 -0.17 -29.31 -2.32
C LYS A 411 0.48 -30.13 -3.44
N PRO A 412 1.68 -29.74 -3.91
CA PRO A 412 2.37 -30.48 -4.95
C PRO A 412 2.98 -31.76 -4.37
N ASP A 413 2.75 -32.89 -5.03
CA ASP A 413 3.29 -34.19 -4.63
C ASP A 413 4.81 -34.27 -4.89
N LYS A 414 5.28 -33.58 -5.94
CA LYS A 414 6.71 -33.45 -6.27
C LYS A 414 7.25 -32.06 -5.93
N ARG A 415 8.52 -31.98 -5.53
CA ARG A 415 9.19 -30.68 -5.33
C ARG A 415 9.56 -30.03 -6.68
N GLY A 416 9.67 -28.71 -6.69
CA GLY A 416 10.15 -27.95 -7.84
C GLY A 416 9.09 -27.63 -8.89
N LYS A 417 9.53 -27.31 -10.11
CA LYS A 417 8.68 -26.79 -11.19
C LYS A 417 7.61 -27.80 -11.63
N GLU A 418 7.92 -29.09 -11.62
CA GLU A 418 6.99 -30.16 -12.03
C GLU A 418 5.77 -30.25 -11.12
N GLY A 419 5.97 -30.19 -9.80
CA GLY A 419 4.85 -30.21 -8.85
C GLY A 419 3.91 -29.01 -9.02
N TYR A 420 4.45 -27.82 -9.29
CA TYR A 420 3.59 -26.65 -9.57
C TYR A 420 2.86 -26.79 -10.91
N ALA A 421 3.47 -27.39 -11.93
CA ALA A 421 2.79 -27.65 -13.19
C ALA A 421 1.63 -28.63 -13.01
N GLU A 422 1.80 -29.65 -12.16
CA GLU A 422 0.75 -30.59 -11.80
C GLU A 422 -0.44 -29.92 -11.11
N VAL A 423 -0.19 -29.06 -10.12
CA VAL A 423 -1.24 -28.26 -9.47
C VAL A 423 -1.96 -27.38 -10.50
N GLY A 424 -1.23 -26.79 -11.45
CA GLY A 424 -1.80 -26.04 -12.57
C GLY A 424 -2.74 -26.89 -13.43
N ARG A 425 -2.36 -28.14 -13.74
CA ARG A 425 -3.19 -29.08 -14.51
C ARG A 425 -4.44 -29.51 -13.74
N LYS A 426 -4.34 -29.77 -12.44
CA LYS A 426 -5.50 -30.06 -11.56
C LYS A 426 -6.52 -28.91 -11.61
N VAL A 427 -6.06 -27.67 -11.50
CA VAL A 427 -6.92 -26.48 -11.63
C VAL A 427 -7.57 -26.39 -13.02
N MET A 428 -6.81 -26.62 -14.09
CA MET A 428 -7.34 -26.58 -15.46
C MET A 428 -8.38 -27.67 -15.74
N ALA A 429 -8.19 -28.89 -15.21
CA ALA A 429 -9.18 -29.96 -15.33
C ALA A 429 -10.52 -29.56 -14.70
N ARG A 430 -10.47 -28.96 -13.50
CA ARG A 430 -11.67 -28.44 -12.83
C ARG A 430 -12.33 -27.28 -13.56
N ILE A 431 -11.58 -26.48 -14.33
CA ILE A 431 -12.14 -25.47 -15.23
C ILE A 431 -12.82 -26.15 -16.43
N ALA A 432 -12.21 -27.18 -17.01
CA ALA A 432 -12.74 -27.90 -18.17
C ALA A 432 -14.06 -28.61 -17.88
N GLU A 433 -14.23 -29.19 -16.69
CA GLU A 433 -15.50 -29.78 -16.23
C GLU A 433 -16.65 -28.74 -16.18
N LEU A 434 -16.31 -27.46 -16.10
CA LEU A 434 -17.27 -26.35 -16.11
C LEU A 434 -17.58 -25.86 -17.53
N ALA A 435 -16.99 -26.43 -18.58
CA ALA A 435 -17.35 -26.13 -19.96
C ALA A 435 -18.78 -26.61 -20.28
N PRO A 436 -19.54 -25.91 -21.14
CA PRO A 436 -20.79 -26.44 -21.67
C PRO A 436 -20.52 -27.65 -22.59
N PRO A 437 -21.52 -28.51 -22.85
CA PRO A 437 -21.34 -29.75 -23.64
C PRO A 437 -20.77 -29.53 -25.05
N ASP A 438 -20.97 -28.33 -25.62
CA ASP A 438 -20.61 -27.98 -27.00
C ASP A 438 -19.31 -27.14 -27.11
N ALA A 439 -18.50 -27.05 -26.05
CA ALA A 439 -17.35 -26.12 -25.94
C ALA A 439 -15.99 -26.66 -26.40
#